data_AF-A0A3D9B1P3-F1
#
_entry.id   AF-A0A3D9B1P3-F1
#
_cell.length_a   1.000
_cell.length_b   1.000
_cell.length_c   1.000
_cell.angle_alpha   90.00
_cell.angle_beta   90.00
_cell.angle_gamma   90.00
#
_symmetry.space_group_name_H-M   'P 1'
#
loop_
_entity.id
_entity.type
_entity.pdbx_description
1 polymer ?
#
loop_
_entity_poly.entity_id
_entity_poly.type
_entity_poly.pdbx_seq_one_letter_code
_entity_poly.pdbx_strand_id
1 'polypeptide(L)'
;MLLKTLRTKDPVVFNAIKAFKLAKIDEKVIQISYPSDSAKGEFDKISIEFFNHFKHKVNNHSIIFEFKKDHENLKIEIMTTKKIFEKFVEMNPLLKDLDDLMKFDLS
;
A
#
# COMPACT_ATOMS: atom_id res chain seq x y z
N MET A 1 12.43 -7.67 -14.23
CA MET A 1 13.22 -8.25 -13.11
C MET A 1 13.53 -7.24 -12.01
N LEU A 2 13.37 -5.93 -12.23
CA LEU A 2 13.68 -4.85 -11.28
C LEU A 2 13.21 -5.10 -9.83
N LEU A 3 11.93 -5.44 -9.61
CA LEU A 3 11.39 -5.69 -8.27
C LEU A 3 12.03 -6.88 -7.55
N LYS A 4 12.44 -7.93 -8.29
CA LYS A 4 13.14 -9.08 -7.70
C LYS A 4 14.56 -8.70 -7.27
N THR A 5 15.24 -7.85 -8.06
CA THR A 5 16.57 -7.33 -7.75
C THR A 5 16.54 -6.35 -6.58
N LEU A 6 15.54 -5.47 -6.52
CA LEU A 6 15.34 -4.52 -5.42
C LEU A 6 15.10 -5.25 -4.10
N ARG A 7 14.37 -6.38 -4.11
CA ARG A 7 14.14 -7.18 -2.91
C ARG A 7 15.43 -7.64 -2.21
N THR A 8 16.49 -7.92 -2.97
CA THR A 8 17.79 -8.37 -2.42
C THR A 8 18.80 -7.25 -2.24
N LYS A 9 18.82 -6.24 -3.12
CA LYS A 9 19.77 -5.12 -3.02
C LYS A 9 19.33 -4.04 -2.04
N ASP A 10 18.04 -3.71 -2.02
CA ASP A 10 17.51 -2.62 -1.21
C ASP A 10 16.10 -2.97 -0.69
N PRO A 11 16.03 -3.74 0.40
CA PRO A 11 14.76 -4.18 0.97
C PRO A 11 13.90 -3.02 1.48
N VAL A 12 14.50 -1.87 1.80
CA VAL A 12 13.79 -0.67 2.26
C VAL A 12 13.01 -0.07 1.11
N VAL A 13 13.67 0.19 -0.02
CA VAL A 13 13.02 0.71 -1.23
C VAL A 13 11.98 -0.29 -1.76
N PHE A 14 12.28 -1.60 -1.71
CA PHE A 14 11.31 -2.63 -2.08
C PHE A 14 10.04 -2.59 -1.21
N ASN A 15 10.19 -2.47 0.11
CA ASN A 15 9.05 -2.38 1.03
C ASN A 15 8.26 -1.08 0.83
N ALA A 16 8.92 0.04 0.51
CA ALA A 16 8.25 1.29 0.17
C ALA A 16 7.36 1.12 -1.07
N ILE A 17 7.90 0.58 -2.18
CA ILE A 17 7.11 0.31 -3.41
C ILE A 17 5.98 -0.67 -3.14
N LYS A 18 6.23 -1.71 -2.33
CA LYS A 18 5.23 -2.74 -2.03
C LYS A 18 3.98 -2.14 -1.38
N ALA A 19 4.13 -1.05 -0.63
CA ALA A 19 3.02 -0.36 0.01
C ALA A 19 2.25 0.57 -0.94
N PHE A 20 2.70 0.77 -2.17
CA PHE A 20 2.04 1.66 -3.13
C PHE A 20 0.93 0.91 -3.87
N LYS A 21 -0.15 1.61 -4.20
CA LYS A 21 -1.20 1.11 -5.10
C LYS A 21 -1.18 1.90 -6.39
N LEU A 22 -1.31 1.20 -7.52
CA LEU A 22 -1.48 1.84 -8.82
C LEU A 22 -2.93 1.68 -9.28
N ALA A 23 -3.51 2.77 -9.74
CA ALA A 23 -4.84 2.81 -10.35
C ALA A 23 -4.77 3.51 -11.70
N LYS A 24 -5.33 2.88 -12.75
CA LYS A 24 -5.52 3.55 -14.04
C LYS A 24 -6.78 4.40 -13.93
N ILE A 25 -6.60 5.71 -13.86
CA ILE A 25 -7.72 6.66 -13.76
C ILE A 25 -8.14 7.20 -15.14
N ASP A 26 -7.26 7.13 -16.13
CA ASP A 26 -7.53 7.56 -17.50
C ASP A 26 -6.77 6.69 -18.51
N GLU A 27 -6.91 6.92 -19.82
CA GLU A 27 -6.17 6.22 -20.88
C GLU A 27 -4.66 6.39 -20.76
N LYS A 28 -4.21 7.59 -20.41
CA LYS A 28 -2.78 7.93 -20.32
C LYS A 28 -2.32 8.25 -18.90
N VAL A 29 -3.20 8.16 -17.91
CA VAL A 29 -2.89 8.55 -16.53
C VAL A 29 -2.98 7.37 -15.58
N ILE A 30 -1.85 7.11 -14.90
CA ILE A 30 -1.76 6.15 -13.81
C ILE A 30 -1.58 6.94 -12.52
N GLN A 31 -2.54 6.80 -11.61
CA GLN A 31 -2.44 7.32 -10.26
C GLN A 31 -1.67 6.33 -9.39
N ILE A 32 -0.67 6.82 -8.67
CA ILE A 32 0.14 6.09 -7.71
C ILE A 32 -0.20 6.64 -6.33
N SER A 33 -0.88 5.82 -5.57
CA SER A 33 -1.19 6.11 -4.18
C SER A 33 -0.05 5.63 -3.29
N TYR A 34 0.41 6.50 -2.38
CA TYR A 34 1.50 6.20 -1.44
C TYR A 34 1.08 6.47 0.02
N PRO A 35 1.55 5.66 1.00
CA PRO A 35 1.10 5.73 2.38
C PRO A 35 1.73 6.88 3.19
N SER A 36 3.00 7.22 2.92
CA SER A 36 3.75 8.20 3.70
C SER A 36 4.79 8.92 2.84
N ASP A 37 5.15 10.15 3.24
CA ASP A 37 6.15 10.94 2.52
C ASP A 37 7.56 10.33 2.63
N SER A 38 7.83 9.57 3.70
CA SER A 38 9.07 8.78 3.81
C SER A 38 9.14 7.68 2.75
N ALA A 39 8.05 6.93 2.55
CA ALA A 39 8.00 5.90 1.52
C ALA A 39 8.09 6.52 0.10
N LYS A 40 7.48 7.69 -0.09
CA LYS A 40 7.65 8.47 -1.33
C LYS A 40 9.11 8.89 -1.53
N GLY A 41 9.79 9.41 -0.51
CA GLY A 41 11.19 9.83 -0.60
C GLY A 41 12.13 8.69 -0.97
N GLU A 42 11.89 7.47 -0.45
CA GLU A 42 12.64 6.28 -0.85
C GLU A 42 12.34 5.85 -2.30
N PHE A 43 11.09 5.95 -2.74
CA PHE A 43 10.72 5.67 -4.12
C PHE A 43 11.28 6.70 -5.12
N ASP A 44 11.32 7.98 -4.74
CA ASP A 44 11.79 9.06 -5.61
C ASP A 44 13.23 8.81 -6.08
N LYS A 45 14.07 8.15 -5.25
CA LYS A 45 15.45 7.74 -5.59
C LYS A 45 15.54 6.83 -6.82
N ILE A 46 14.52 5.99 -7.04
CA ILE A 46 14.48 5.00 -8.14
C ILE A 46 13.37 5.29 -9.16
N SER A 47 12.58 6.34 -8.94
CA SER A 47 11.38 6.66 -9.71
C SER A 47 11.66 6.78 -11.21
N ILE A 48 12.76 7.43 -11.58
CA ILE A 48 13.17 7.64 -12.97
C ILE A 48 13.42 6.29 -13.66
N GLU A 49 14.24 5.43 -13.06
CA GLU A 49 14.55 4.11 -13.60
C GLU A 49 13.30 3.23 -13.67
N PHE A 50 12.48 3.28 -12.61
CA PHE A 50 11.23 2.54 -12.53
C PHE A 50 10.26 2.93 -13.64
N PHE A 51 10.02 4.23 -13.85
CA PHE A 51 9.09 4.72 -14.87
C PHE A 51 9.59 4.50 -16.28
N ASN A 52 10.89 4.64 -16.53
CA ASN A 52 11.47 4.31 -17.83
C ASN A 52 11.30 2.82 -18.13
N HIS A 53 11.63 1.95 -17.19
CA HIS A 53 11.44 0.52 -17.35
C HIS A 53 9.97 0.16 -17.55
N PHE A 54 9.06 0.82 -16.83
CA PHE A 54 7.63 0.63 -16.97
C PHE A 54 7.14 1.03 -18.37
N LYS A 55 7.45 2.25 -18.82
CA LYS A 55 7.06 2.79 -20.14
C LYS A 55 7.54 1.91 -21.28
N HIS A 56 8.80 1.44 -21.23
CA HIS A 56 9.34 0.51 -22.21
C HIS A 56 8.61 -0.83 -22.18
N LYS A 57 8.29 -1.36 -20.99
CA LYS A 57 7.61 -2.64 -20.86
C LYS A 57 6.17 -2.61 -21.40
N VAL A 58 5.47 -1.48 -21.25
CA VAL A 58 4.10 -1.31 -21.76
C VAL A 58 4.05 -0.69 -23.16
N ASN A 59 5.22 -0.43 -23.77
CA ASN A 59 5.38 0.24 -25.06
C ASN A 59 4.55 1.53 -25.21
N ASN A 60 4.34 2.25 -24.11
CA ASN A 60 3.56 3.48 -24.07
C ASN A 60 4.34 4.55 -23.30
N HIS A 61 4.94 5.44 -24.05
CA HIS A 61 5.82 6.49 -23.51
C HIS A 61 5.03 7.74 -23.06
N SER A 62 3.77 7.86 -23.51
CA SER A 62 2.87 8.97 -23.20
C SER A 62 2.17 8.83 -21.84
N ILE A 63 2.47 7.78 -21.06
CA ILE A 63 1.90 7.61 -19.72
C ILE A 63 2.41 8.71 -18.78
N ILE A 64 1.46 9.33 -18.09
CA ILE A 64 1.64 10.31 -17.03
C ILE A 64 1.37 9.61 -15.69
N PHE A 65 2.22 9.88 -14.71
CA PHE A 65 2.09 9.34 -13.36
C PHE A 65 1.70 10.45 -12.40
N GLU A 66 0.58 10.29 -11.71
CA GLU A 66 0.11 11.21 -10.70
C GLU A 66 0.28 10.61 -9.32
N PHE A 67 0.83 11.38 -8.39
CA PHE A 67 1.05 10.91 -7.02
C PHE A 67 -0.06 11.41 -6.11
N LYS A 68 -0.72 10.48 -5.41
CA LYS A 68 -1.74 10.80 -4.41
C LYS A 68 -1.31 10.26 -3.06
N LYS A 69 -1.26 11.13 -2.05
CA LYS A 69 -1.06 10.69 -0.67
C LYS A 69 -2.36 10.02 -0.21
N ASP A 70 -2.29 8.74 0.13
CA ASP A 70 -3.45 7.98 0.60
C ASP A 70 -3.07 7.26 1.90
N HIS A 71 -2.94 8.05 2.97
CA HIS A 71 -2.53 7.58 4.28
C HIS A 71 -3.62 6.74 4.97
N GLU A 72 -4.89 6.85 4.53
CA GLU A 72 -6.01 6.13 5.14
C GLU A 72 -6.17 4.73 4.55
N ASN A 73 -6.07 4.56 3.22
CA ASN A 73 -6.30 3.26 2.56
C ASN A 73 -5.02 2.44 2.31
N LEU A 74 -3.84 3.04 2.52
CA LEU A 74 -2.53 2.39 2.36
C LEU A 74 -1.74 2.24 3.65
N LYS A 75 -2.30 2.64 4.80
CA LYS A 75 -1.90 1.99 6.04
C LYS A 75 -1.98 0.51 5.74
N ILE A 76 -0.84 -0.16 5.72
CA ILE A 76 -0.78 -1.55 6.11
C ILE A 76 -1.27 -1.49 7.55
N GLU A 77 -2.60 -1.42 7.74
CA GLU A 77 -3.18 -1.70 9.03
C GLU A 77 -2.64 -3.08 9.32
N ILE A 78 -1.79 -3.17 10.33
CA ILE A 78 -1.54 -4.43 10.98
C ILE A 78 -2.96 -4.84 11.42
N MET A 79 -3.62 -5.69 10.63
CA MET A 79 -4.90 -6.27 10.97
C MET A 79 -4.60 -7.23 12.11
N THR A 80 -4.44 -6.68 13.30
CA THR A 80 -4.35 -7.46 14.52
C THR A 80 -5.69 -8.15 14.73
N THR A 81 -5.66 -9.28 15.41
CA THR A 81 -6.87 -10.04 15.79
C THR A 81 -7.88 -9.11 16.48
N LYS A 82 -7.40 -8.16 17.28
CA LYS A 82 -8.20 -7.10 17.90
C LYS A 82 -8.95 -6.21 16.91
N LYS A 83 -8.29 -5.67 15.88
CA LYS A 83 -8.95 -4.79 14.90
C LYS A 83 -9.94 -5.52 14.01
N ILE A 84 -9.65 -6.79 13.70
CA ILE A 84 -10.58 -7.67 13.00
C ILE A 84 -11.84 -7.83 13.86
N PHE A 85 -11.65 -8.13 15.15
CA PHE A 85 -12.74 -8.28 16.11
C PHE A 85 -13.55 -6.99 16.25
N GLU A 86 -12.91 -5.82 16.37
CA GLU A 86 -13.59 -4.51 16.44
C GLU A 86 -14.51 -4.29 15.23
N LYS A 87 -14.06 -4.59 14.00
CA LYS A 87 -14.90 -4.50 12.79
C LYS A 87 -16.09 -5.47 12.83
N PHE A 88 -15.91 -6.67 13.38
CA PHE A 88 -17.00 -7.63 13.52
C PHE A 88 -17.99 -7.22 14.62
N VAL A 89 -17.52 -6.60 15.69
CA VAL A 89 -18.37 -6.04 16.76
C VAL A 89 -19.24 -4.89 16.23
N GLU A 90 -18.70 -4.02 15.37
CA GLU A 90 -19.49 -2.97 14.70
C GLU A 90 -20.62 -3.56 13.83
N MET A 91 -20.40 -4.72 13.23
CA MET A 91 -21.42 -5.42 12.43
C MET A 91 -22.41 -6.25 13.26
N ASN A 92 -21.99 -6.77 14.42
CA ASN A 92 -22.82 -7.60 15.29
C ASN A 92 -22.65 -7.22 16.77
N PRO A 93 -23.61 -6.50 17.36
CA PRO A 93 -23.53 -6.04 18.74
C PRO A 93 -23.47 -7.18 19.77
N LEU A 94 -23.92 -8.39 19.43
CA LEU A 94 -23.84 -9.56 20.34
C LEU A 94 -22.39 -10.01 20.60
N LEU A 95 -21.46 -9.68 19.70
CA LEU A 95 -20.04 -9.97 19.91
C LEU A 95 -19.44 -9.06 20.99
N LYS A 96 -20.02 -7.89 21.22
CA LYS A 96 -19.62 -6.99 22.31
C LYS A 96 -19.98 -7.59 23.67
N ASP A 97 -21.19 -8.11 23.79
CA ASP A 97 -21.68 -8.73 25.03
C ASP A 97 -20.86 -9.99 25.38
N LEU A 98 -20.44 -10.74 24.36
CA LEU A 98 -19.56 -11.90 24.55
C LEU A 98 -18.15 -11.50 24.99
N ASP A 99 -17.59 -10.42 24.42
CA ASP A 99 -16.28 -9.89 24.82
C ASP A 99 -16.30 -9.34 26.26
N ASP A 100 -17.35 -8.61 26.63
CA ASP A 100 -17.50 -8.08 27.99
C ASP A 100 -17.63 -9.20 29.04
N LEU A 101 -18.22 -10.34 28.66
CA LEU A 101 -18.36 -11.52 29.51
C LEU A 101 -17.07 -12.35 29.61
N MET A 102 -16.37 -12.56 28.49
CA MET A 102 -15.21 -13.46 28.39
C MET A 102 -13.87 -12.75 28.56
N LYS A 103 -13.82 -11.43 28.35
CA LYS A 103 -12.62 -10.57 28.35
C LYS A 103 -11.48 -11.18 27.54
N PHE A 104 -11.68 -11.34 26.23
CA PHE A 104 -10.69 -12.01 25.39
C PHE A 104 -9.35 -11.25 25.41
N ASP A 105 -8.25 -11.98 25.64
CA ASP A 105 -6.91 -11.43 25.49
C ASP A 105 -6.53 -11.40 24.00
N LEU A 106 -6.94 -10.33 23.32
CA LEU A 106 -6.73 -10.13 21.89
C LEU A 106 -5.38 -9.43 21.58
N SER A 107 -4.33 -9.80 22.32
CA SER A 107 -2.95 -9.32 22.14
C SER A 107 -2.35 -9.67 20.77
#